data_AF-A0A3A4ZJH1-F1
#
_entry.id   AF-A0A3A4ZJH1-F1
#
_cell.length_a   1.000
_cell.length_b   1.000
_cell.length_c   1.000
_cell.angle_alpha   90.00
_cell.angle_beta   90.00
_cell.angle_gamma   90.00
#
_symmetry.space_group_name_H-M   'P 1'
#
loop_
_entity.id
_entity.type
_entity.pdbx_description
1 polymer ?
#
loop_
_entity_poly.entity_id
_entity_poly.type
_entity_poly.pdbx_seq_one_letter_code
_entity_poly.pdbx_strand_id
1 'polypeptide(L)'
;MARKRNPEKSEPPVQKENTSQKLQAIKIAMEQIEKQYGTGSIMLLGQKSAADRTVETIPTGSIALDLALGVGGVPKGRIVEIYGPEASGKTTLALHIVAEAQKRGGQCAFVDAEHALDPSRAEIIGVNLDDLLLSQPDSGEQALEITETLIRSGAVDVIVVDSVAALVPRAELEGEMGDAMVGVQARLMSQALRKLTGAISKSKTILIFTNQIRQKIGVMFGNPETTPGGLALKFFSSVRMDIRRIETLKDGDEVIGSRHRVRVVKNKVAPPLRVAEFDIMNDEGISKTGGLLDVGTEMGIVVKNGAFYKYADETMAQGKEAAKVFLKENPKVSSEIEKKIREALLAGKKVPKELGENTEEE
;
A
#
# COMPACT_ATOMS: atom_id res chain seq x y z
N MET A 1 67.00 39.75 33.11
CA MET A 1 67.17 38.28 33.09
C MET A 1 65.84 37.64 32.73
N ALA A 2 65.63 37.33 31.45
CA ALA A 2 64.40 36.67 30.97
C ALA A 2 64.75 35.22 30.56
N ARG A 3 64.08 34.25 31.19
CA ARG A 3 64.30 32.80 31.03
C ARG A 3 63.77 32.30 29.68
N LYS A 4 64.59 31.45 29.05
CA LYS A 4 64.31 30.67 27.83
C LYS A 4 63.04 29.81 27.98
N ARG A 5 62.19 29.78 26.94
CA ARG A 5 61.18 28.72 26.71
C ARG A 5 61.67 27.80 25.59
N ASN A 6 61.72 26.50 25.88
CA ASN A 6 61.97 25.43 24.90
C ASN A 6 60.76 25.27 23.97
N PRO A 7 60.96 24.84 22.71
CA PRO A 7 59.86 24.47 21.81
C PRO A 7 59.33 23.07 22.16
N GLU A 8 58.01 22.94 22.30
CA GLU A 8 57.32 21.65 22.36
C GLU A 8 57.49 20.90 21.04
N LYS A 9 57.87 19.62 21.12
CA LYS A 9 57.88 18.67 20.02
C LYS A 9 56.44 18.39 19.60
N SER A 10 56.12 18.61 18.32
CA SER A 10 54.90 18.11 17.70
C SER A 10 55.01 16.59 17.50
N GLU A 11 54.07 15.84 18.07
CA GLU A 11 53.84 14.43 17.74
C GLU A 11 53.21 14.30 16.33
N PRO A 12 53.54 13.24 15.55
CA PRO A 12 53.03 13.04 14.19
C PRO A 12 51.59 12.45 14.16
N PRO A 13 50.90 12.47 13.00
CA PRO A 13 49.45 12.28 12.91
C PRO A 13 49.02 10.80 12.88
N VAL A 14 48.66 10.23 14.04
CA VAL A 14 48.22 8.82 14.21
C VAL A 14 46.80 8.53 13.66
N GLN A 15 46.03 9.54 13.26
CA GLN A 15 44.60 9.37 12.93
C GLN A 15 44.29 8.99 11.47
N LYS A 16 45.18 9.25 10.50
CA LYS A 16 44.90 8.96 9.07
C LYS A 16 45.16 7.51 8.66
N GLU A 17 46.19 6.85 9.21
CA GLU A 17 46.55 5.47 8.84
C GLU A 17 45.56 4.42 9.34
N ASN A 18 45.04 4.59 10.57
CA ASN A 18 44.07 3.68 11.18
C ASN A 18 42.73 3.63 10.42
N THR A 19 42.35 4.72 9.75
CA THR A 19 41.12 4.77 8.94
C THR A 19 41.29 3.98 7.64
N SER A 20 42.48 4.02 7.05
CA SER A 20 42.81 3.30 5.81
C SER A 20 42.81 1.78 6.01
N GLN A 21 43.40 1.30 7.11
CA GLN A 21 43.44 -0.14 7.42
C GLN A 21 42.04 -0.71 7.71
N LYS A 22 41.18 0.04 8.42
CA LYS A 22 39.78 -0.35 8.66
C LYS A 22 39.00 -0.45 7.35
N LEU A 23 39.17 0.50 6.43
CA LEU A 23 38.51 0.48 5.12
C LEU A 23 38.98 -0.70 4.26
N GLN A 24 40.27 -1.04 4.31
CA GLN A 24 40.81 -2.20 3.60
C GLN A 24 40.26 -3.53 4.16
N ALA A 25 40.18 -3.67 5.49
CA ALA A 25 39.56 -4.82 6.12
C ALA A 25 38.07 -4.97 5.77
N ILE A 26 37.34 -3.84 5.69
CA ILE A 26 35.93 -3.83 5.25
C ILE A 26 35.81 -4.33 3.81
N LYS A 27 36.68 -3.88 2.89
CA LYS A 27 36.64 -4.33 1.48
C LYS A 27 36.88 -5.85 1.36
N ILE A 28 37.89 -6.37 2.06
CA ILE A 28 38.19 -7.81 2.06
C ILE A 28 37.00 -8.60 2.61
N ALA A 29 36.39 -8.14 3.70
CA ALA A 29 35.19 -8.78 4.25
C ALA A 29 34.01 -8.74 3.27
N MET A 30 33.80 -7.62 2.56
CA MET A 30 32.78 -7.52 1.52
C MET A 30 33.02 -8.50 0.37
N GLU A 31 34.24 -8.60 -0.14
CA GLU A 31 34.62 -9.55 -1.20
C GLU A 31 34.41 -11.01 -0.77
N GLN A 32 34.76 -11.35 0.48
CA GLN A 32 34.51 -12.69 1.04
C GLN A 32 33.02 -13.01 1.12
N ILE A 33 32.21 -12.04 1.57
CA ILE A 33 30.75 -12.20 1.66
C ILE A 33 30.15 -12.37 0.25
N GLU A 34 30.54 -11.58 -0.74
CA GLU A 34 30.06 -11.74 -2.12
C GLU A 34 30.49 -13.08 -2.73
N LYS A 35 31.72 -13.53 -2.48
CA LYS A 35 32.18 -14.84 -2.95
C LYS A 35 31.40 -16.00 -2.33
N GLN A 36 31.02 -15.88 -1.05
CA GLN A 36 30.32 -16.94 -0.32
C GLN A 36 28.80 -16.95 -0.60
N TYR A 37 28.18 -15.78 -0.75
CA TYR A 37 26.73 -15.62 -0.80
C TYR A 37 26.18 -15.05 -2.12
N GLY A 38 27.05 -14.77 -3.09
CA GLY A 38 26.71 -14.28 -4.43
C GLY A 38 26.80 -12.76 -4.57
N THR A 39 26.91 -12.29 -5.82
CA THR A 39 26.99 -10.86 -6.13
C THR A 39 25.79 -10.09 -5.57
N GLY A 40 26.05 -8.95 -4.91
CA GLY A 40 25.01 -8.11 -4.32
C GLY A 40 24.49 -8.57 -2.95
N SER A 41 25.11 -9.59 -2.34
CA SER A 41 24.82 -10.01 -0.95
C SER A 41 25.21 -8.95 0.09
N ILE A 42 26.16 -8.07 -0.24
CA ILE A 42 26.54 -6.91 0.56
C ILE A 42 26.94 -5.75 -0.36
N MET A 43 26.45 -4.55 -0.07
CA MET A 43 26.79 -3.35 -0.86
C MET A 43 26.69 -2.10 0.01
N LEU A 44 27.43 -1.05 -0.37
CA LEU A 44 27.24 0.26 0.25
C LEU A 44 25.92 0.85 -0.24
N LEU A 45 25.03 1.23 0.68
CA LEU A 45 23.70 1.74 0.35
C LEU A 45 23.74 2.96 -0.60
N GLY A 46 24.76 3.81 -0.44
CA GLY A 46 24.98 4.99 -1.28
C GLY A 46 25.49 4.71 -2.70
N GLN A 47 25.93 3.48 -3.01
CA GLN A 47 26.36 3.12 -4.36
C GLN A 47 25.20 2.76 -5.29
N LYS A 48 23.99 2.58 -4.75
CA LYS A 48 22.78 2.45 -5.58
C LYS A 48 22.53 3.72 -6.39
N SER A 49 22.27 3.54 -7.68
CA SER A 49 21.83 4.57 -8.62
C SER A 49 20.64 5.34 -8.03
N ALA A 50 20.44 6.61 -8.40
CA ALA A 50 19.26 7.34 -7.95
C ALA A 50 17.95 6.60 -8.31
N ALA A 51 17.90 5.93 -9.46
CA ALA A 51 16.80 5.06 -9.88
C ALA A 51 16.63 3.80 -9.01
N ASP A 52 17.70 3.25 -8.44
CA ASP A 52 17.64 2.09 -7.52
C ASP A 52 17.22 2.49 -6.09
N ARG A 53 17.16 3.80 -5.80
CA ARG A 53 16.71 4.35 -4.51
C ARG A 53 15.22 4.69 -4.51
N THR A 54 14.61 4.87 -5.67
CA THR A 54 13.16 5.10 -5.76
C THR A 54 12.42 3.79 -5.58
N VAL A 55 11.47 3.77 -4.64
CA VAL A 55 10.60 2.61 -4.42
C VAL A 55 9.61 2.56 -5.57
N GLU A 56 9.70 1.52 -6.40
CA GLU A 56 8.71 1.25 -7.44
C GLU A 56 7.34 0.96 -6.80
N THR A 57 6.27 1.50 -7.40
CA THR A 57 4.91 1.41 -6.86
C THR A 57 3.88 1.08 -7.95
N ILE A 58 2.76 0.51 -7.52
CA ILE A 58 1.53 0.38 -8.32
C ILE A 58 0.47 1.31 -7.72
N PRO A 59 -0.21 2.16 -8.51
CA PRO A 59 -1.29 3.01 -8.02
C PRO A 59 -2.41 2.21 -7.38
N THR A 60 -3.11 2.84 -6.45
CA THR A 60 -4.23 2.23 -5.73
C THR A 60 -5.57 2.37 -6.43
N GLY A 61 -5.63 3.13 -7.53
CA GLY A 61 -6.88 3.58 -8.15
C GLY A 61 -7.48 4.82 -7.49
N SER A 62 -7.01 5.21 -6.30
CA SER A 62 -7.40 6.45 -5.61
C SER A 62 -6.22 7.42 -5.56
N ILE A 63 -6.35 8.59 -6.18
CA ILE A 63 -5.31 9.63 -6.14
C ILE A 63 -5.06 10.11 -4.71
N ALA A 64 -6.12 10.25 -3.89
CA ALA A 64 -5.99 10.63 -2.49
C ALA A 64 -5.15 9.60 -1.71
N LEU A 65 -5.39 8.31 -1.94
CA LEU A 65 -4.64 7.24 -1.26
C LEU A 65 -3.19 7.13 -1.76
N ASP A 66 -2.94 7.29 -3.06
CA ASP A 66 -1.58 7.32 -3.62
C ASP A 66 -0.73 8.43 -2.97
N LEU A 67 -1.33 9.60 -2.75
CA LEU A 67 -0.70 10.74 -2.08
C LEU A 67 -0.53 10.50 -0.56
N ALA A 68 -1.51 9.86 0.09
CA ALA A 68 -1.43 9.47 1.50
C ALA A 68 -0.36 8.40 1.74
N LEU A 69 -0.10 7.51 0.77
CA LEU A 69 1.01 6.56 0.82
C LEU A 69 2.38 7.23 0.65
N GLY A 70 2.42 8.42 0.07
CA GLY A 70 3.61 9.28 -0.05
C GLY A 70 4.64 8.84 -1.10
N VAL A 71 4.48 7.65 -1.67
CA VAL A 71 5.30 7.10 -2.76
C VAL A 71 4.49 6.90 -4.05
N GLY A 72 3.25 7.39 -4.10
CA GLY A 72 2.40 7.34 -5.29
C GLY A 72 1.71 6.01 -5.56
N GLY A 73 1.64 5.11 -4.57
CA GLY A 73 0.99 3.81 -4.69
C GLY A 73 1.51 2.78 -3.68
N VAL A 74 1.11 1.52 -3.85
CA VAL A 74 1.61 0.39 -3.05
C VAL A 74 3.00 -0.07 -3.52
N PRO A 75 3.97 -0.30 -2.62
CA PRO A 75 5.35 -0.56 -2.98
C PRO A 75 5.60 -1.99 -3.47
N LYS A 76 6.26 -2.13 -4.63
CA LYS A 76 6.71 -3.42 -5.19
C LYS A 76 7.67 -4.17 -4.26
N GLY A 77 7.57 -5.49 -4.26
CA GLY A 77 8.40 -6.38 -3.46
C GLY A 77 8.12 -6.28 -1.97
N ARG A 78 6.89 -5.95 -1.56
CA ARG A 78 6.50 -5.77 -0.16
C ARG A 78 5.15 -6.44 0.14
N ILE A 79 4.94 -6.67 1.43
CA ILE A 79 3.66 -7.12 1.98
C ILE A 79 2.82 -5.89 2.38
N VAL A 80 1.55 -5.90 2.01
CA VAL A 80 0.54 -4.89 2.32
C VAL A 80 -0.62 -5.57 3.04
N GLU A 81 -1.13 -4.97 4.12
CA GLU A 81 -2.36 -5.42 4.78
C GLU A 81 -3.44 -4.35 4.65
N ILE A 82 -4.59 -4.74 4.09
CA ILE A 82 -5.81 -3.92 4.01
C ILE A 82 -6.81 -4.54 4.98
N TYR A 83 -7.16 -3.83 6.04
CA TYR A 83 -8.09 -4.35 7.04
C TYR A 83 -9.17 -3.34 7.38
N GLY A 84 -10.30 -3.84 7.88
CA GLY A 84 -11.47 -3.01 8.13
C GLY A 84 -12.70 -3.84 8.46
N PRO A 85 -13.82 -3.17 8.82
CA PRO A 85 -15.12 -3.82 9.02
C PRO A 85 -15.60 -4.57 7.77
N GLU A 86 -16.68 -5.33 7.90
CA GLU A 86 -17.42 -5.85 6.75
C GLU A 86 -17.96 -4.70 5.88
N ALA A 87 -18.11 -4.96 4.57
CA ALA A 87 -18.57 -3.97 3.59
C ALA A 87 -17.79 -2.64 3.56
N SER A 88 -16.56 -2.60 4.10
CA SER A 88 -15.72 -1.40 4.11
C SER A 88 -14.91 -1.19 2.82
N GLY A 89 -15.09 -2.01 1.78
CA GLY A 89 -14.39 -1.84 0.51
C GLY A 89 -12.98 -2.44 0.42
N LYS A 90 -12.59 -3.35 1.33
CA LYS A 90 -11.28 -4.03 1.33
C LYS A 90 -10.97 -4.70 -0.01
N THR A 91 -11.87 -5.59 -0.44
CA THR A 91 -11.76 -6.34 -1.70
C THR A 91 -11.84 -5.40 -2.90
N THR A 92 -12.73 -4.41 -2.86
CA THR A 92 -12.80 -3.36 -3.90
C THR A 92 -11.46 -2.65 -4.09
N LEU A 93 -10.83 -2.18 -3.00
CA LEU A 93 -9.53 -1.53 -3.07
C LEU A 93 -8.44 -2.48 -3.60
N ALA A 94 -8.45 -3.75 -3.19
CA ALA A 94 -7.52 -4.75 -3.71
C ALA A 94 -7.71 -4.98 -5.22
N LEU A 95 -8.94 -5.05 -5.70
CA LEU A 95 -9.28 -5.20 -7.12
C LEU A 95 -8.87 -3.97 -7.94
N HIS A 96 -8.98 -2.75 -7.40
CA HIS A 96 -8.46 -1.56 -8.07
C HIS A 96 -6.93 -1.60 -8.22
N ILE A 97 -6.19 -2.08 -7.22
CA ILE A 97 -4.74 -2.27 -7.33
C ILE A 97 -4.42 -3.32 -8.41
N VAL A 98 -5.19 -4.41 -8.48
CA VAL A 98 -5.07 -5.43 -9.53
C VAL A 98 -5.32 -4.83 -10.91
N ALA A 99 -6.39 -4.06 -11.08
CA ALA A 99 -6.71 -3.39 -12.35
C ALA A 99 -5.60 -2.40 -12.76
N GLU A 100 -5.07 -1.61 -11.83
CA GLU A 100 -3.96 -0.69 -12.11
C GLU A 100 -2.65 -1.40 -12.46
N ALA A 101 -2.39 -2.59 -11.90
CA ALA A 101 -1.27 -3.43 -12.31
C ALA A 101 -1.46 -4.00 -13.72
N GLN A 102 -2.65 -4.54 -14.04
CA GLN A 102 -2.95 -5.09 -15.36
C GLN A 102 -2.89 -4.02 -16.46
N LYS A 103 -3.40 -2.79 -16.21
CA LYS A 103 -3.26 -1.65 -17.14
C LYS A 103 -1.81 -1.31 -17.47
N ARG A 104 -0.86 -1.70 -16.61
CA ARG A 104 0.58 -1.51 -16.78
C ARG A 104 1.27 -2.75 -17.35
N GLY A 105 0.51 -3.73 -17.84
CA GLY A 105 0.99 -4.99 -18.40
C GLY A 105 1.48 -5.99 -17.35
N GLY A 106 1.13 -5.79 -16.08
CA GLY A 106 1.51 -6.70 -15.00
C GLY A 106 0.58 -7.90 -14.87
N GLN A 107 1.12 -9.04 -14.48
CA GLN A 107 0.34 -10.25 -14.21
C GLN A 107 -0.15 -10.24 -12.76
N CYS A 108 -1.43 -10.59 -12.55
CA CYS A 108 -2.05 -10.59 -11.24
C CYS A 108 -2.58 -11.97 -10.86
N ALA A 109 -2.66 -12.23 -9.56
CA ALA A 109 -3.33 -13.39 -9.00
C ALA A 109 -4.22 -13.01 -7.81
N PHE A 110 -5.31 -13.76 -7.65
CA PHE A 110 -6.26 -13.61 -6.58
C PHE A 110 -6.48 -14.98 -5.92
N VAL A 111 -6.13 -15.07 -4.64
CA VAL A 111 -6.34 -16.25 -3.80
C VAL A 111 -7.58 -15.97 -2.94
N ASP A 112 -8.73 -16.43 -3.43
CA ASP A 112 -10.05 -16.24 -2.83
C ASP A 112 -10.32 -17.37 -1.82
N ALA A 113 -9.83 -17.18 -0.60
CA ALA A 113 -10.12 -18.06 0.53
C ALA A 113 -11.51 -17.83 1.12
N GLU A 114 -12.15 -16.68 0.87
CA GLU A 114 -13.54 -16.41 1.29
C GLU A 114 -14.58 -17.01 0.32
N HIS A 115 -14.17 -17.48 -0.86
CA HIS A 115 -15.06 -17.97 -1.93
C HIS A 115 -16.16 -16.96 -2.29
N ALA A 116 -15.82 -15.66 -2.25
CA ALA A 116 -16.79 -14.57 -2.32
C ALA A 116 -16.47 -13.54 -3.42
N LEU A 117 -15.46 -13.79 -4.26
CA LEU A 117 -15.14 -12.90 -5.36
C LEU A 117 -16.26 -12.92 -6.41
N ASP A 118 -16.85 -11.75 -6.68
CA ASP A 118 -17.82 -11.54 -7.76
C ASP A 118 -17.08 -11.11 -9.05
N PRO A 119 -17.04 -11.94 -10.11
CA PRO A 119 -16.40 -11.60 -11.38
C PRO A 119 -17.02 -10.37 -12.05
N SER A 120 -18.35 -10.20 -11.96
CA SER A 120 -19.05 -9.07 -12.59
C SER A 120 -18.63 -7.76 -11.94
N ARG A 121 -18.49 -7.75 -10.60
CA ARG A 121 -17.97 -6.60 -9.88
C ARG A 121 -16.51 -6.29 -10.22
N ALA A 122 -15.68 -7.31 -10.41
CA ALA A 122 -14.28 -7.15 -10.79
C ALA A 122 -14.13 -6.54 -12.20
N GLU A 123 -14.95 -6.97 -13.17
CA GLU A 123 -14.98 -6.35 -14.50
C GLU A 123 -15.40 -4.88 -14.46
N ILE A 124 -16.42 -4.54 -13.67
CA ILE A 124 -16.87 -3.14 -13.49
C ILE A 124 -15.73 -2.25 -12.96
N ILE A 125 -14.91 -2.77 -12.04
CA ILE A 125 -13.72 -2.09 -11.50
C ILE A 125 -12.61 -1.93 -12.56
N GLY A 126 -12.67 -2.70 -13.64
CA GLY A 126 -11.72 -2.69 -14.75
C GLY A 126 -10.63 -3.77 -14.64
N VAL A 127 -10.90 -4.85 -13.91
CA VAL A 127 -10.03 -6.04 -13.88
C VAL A 127 -10.24 -6.82 -15.19
N ASN A 128 -9.14 -7.19 -15.85
CA ASN A 128 -9.20 -8.14 -16.96
C ASN A 128 -9.28 -9.56 -16.39
N LEU A 129 -10.45 -10.20 -16.51
CA LEU A 129 -10.67 -11.54 -15.97
C LEU A 129 -9.89 -12.62 -16.73
N ASP A 130 -9.70 -12.47 -18.04
CA ASP A 130 -9.00 -13.44 -18.88
C ASP A 130 -7.53 -13.61 -18.45
N ASP A 131 -6.94 -12.53 -17.94
CA ASP A 131 -5.55 -12.48 -17.48
C ASP A 131 -5.43 -12.51 -15.95
N LEU A 132 -6.51 -12.80 -15.20
CA LEU A 132 -6.46 -12.90 -13.74
C LEU A 132 -6.31 -14.36 -13.30
N LEU A 133 -5.21 -14.70 -12.64
CA LEU A 133 -5.06 -16.02 -12.03
C LEU A 133 -5.94 -16.12 -10.78
N LEU A 134 -6.96 -16.97 -10.80
CA LEU A 134 -7.83 -17.22 -9.65
C LEU A 134 -7.48 -18.56 -8.98
N SER A 135 -7.37 -18.56 -7.65
CA SER A 135 -7.23 -19.77 -6.85
C SER A 135 -8.24 -19.75 -5.71
N GLN A 136 -8.96 -20.84 -5.55
CA GLN A 136 -9.92 -21.07 -4.47
C GLN A 136 -9.44 -22.27 -3.64
N PRO A 137 -8.59 -22.03 -2.62
CA PRO A 137 -7.93 -23.09 -1.87
C PRO A 137 -8.85 -23.71 -0.82
N ASP A 138 -8.68 -25.00 -0.57
CA ASP A 138 -9.37 -25.79 0.46
C ASP A 138 -8.81 -25.53 1.87
N SER A 139 -7.55 -25.07 2.00
CA SER A 139 -6.92 -24.80 3.30
C SER A 139 -5.97 -23.61 3.30
N GLY A 140 -5.71 -23.06 4.48
CA GLY A 140 -4.77 -21.96 4.68
C GLY A 140 -3.33 -22.31 4.26
N GLU A 141 -2.88 -23.55 4.51
CA GLU A 141 -1.58 -24.03 4.04
C GLU A 141 -1.51 -24.01 2.51
N GLN A 142 -2.51 -24.58 1.83
CA GLN A 142 -2.56 -24.65 0.38
C GLN A 142 -2.57 -23.23 -0.23
N ALA A 143 -3.37 -22.32 0.32
CA ALA A 143 -3.42 -20.92 -0.10
C ALA A 143 -2.03 -20.25 -0.06
N LEU A 144 -1.28 -20.46 1.03
CA LEU A 144 0.04 -19.88 1.24
C LEU A 144 1.13 -20.57 0.40
N GLU A 145 1.00 -21.85 0.11
CA GLU A 145 1.89 -22.61 -0.80
C GLU A 145 1.70 -22.19 -2.26
N ILE A 146 0.45 -22.00 -2.71
CA ILE A 146 0.14 -21.44 -4.02
C ILE A 146 0.73 -20.04 -4.14
N THR A 147 0.51 -19.21 -3.13
CA THR A 147 1.10 -17.86 -3.04
C THR A 147 2.62 -17.90 -3.14
N GLU A 148 3.29 -18.80 -2.40
CA GLU A 148 4.75 -18.96 -2.44
C GLU A 148 5.24 -19.35 -3.85
N THR A 149 4.54 -20.29 -4.50
CA THR A 149 4.89 -20.78 -5.83
C THR A 149 4.79 -19.66 -6.87
N LEU A 150 3.71 -18.88 -6.83
CA LEU A 150 3.50 -17.74 -7.72
C LEU A 150 4.58 -16.66 -7.52
N ILE A 151 4.93 -16.34 -6.27
CA ILE A 151 6.00 -15.37 -5.97
C ILE A 151 7.36 -15.86 -6.49
N ARG A 152 7.66 -17.15 -6.30
CA ARG A 152 8.95 -17.74 -6.73
C ARG A 152 9.08 -17.87 -8.25
N SER A 153 7.96 -17.94 -8.97
CA SER A 153 7.99 -17.90 -10.45
C SER A 153 8.59 -16.60 -10.98
N GLY A 154 8.49 -15.50 -10.20
CA GLY A 154 8.91 -14.16 -10.63
C GLY A 154 8.03 -13.54 -11.70
N ALA A 155 6.96 -14.21 -12.12
CA ALA A 155 6.10 -13.78 -13.21
C ALA A 155 4.89 -12.94 -12.75
N VAL A 156 4.59 -12.88 -11.44
CA VAL A 156 3.39 -12.20 -10.91
C VAL A 156 3.77 -10.91 -10.18
N ASP A 157 3.15 -9.80 -10.59
CA ASP A 157 3.37 -8.46 -10.04
C ASP A 157 2.55 -8.20 -8.78
N VAL A 158 1.30 -8.66 -8.74
CA VAL A 158 0.38 -8.47 -7.60
C VAL A 158 -0.33 -9.77 -7.27
N ILE A 159 -0.30 -10.15 -5.99
CA ILE A 159 -1.09 -11.25 -5.45
C ILE A 159 -1.96 -10.71 -4.32
N VAL A 160 -3.26 -10.97 -4.41
CA VAL A 160 -4.22 -10.70 -3.33
C VAL A 160 -4.57 -12.02 -2.65
N VAL A 161 -4.54 -12.04 -1.32
CA VAL A 161 -5.07 -13.13 -0.49
C VAL A 161 -6.27 -12.59 0.27
N ASP A 162 -7.46 -13.03 -0.13
CA ASP A 162 -8.75 -12.60 0.40
C ASP A 162 -9.48 -13.77 1.09
N SER A 163 -9.46 -13.93 2.41
CA SER A 163 -8.81 -13.09 3.42
C SER A 163 -8.01 -13.91 4.42
N VAL A 164 -7.19 -13.24 5.23
CA VAL A 164 -6.42 -13.89 6.30
C VAL A 164 -7.32 -14.63 7.28
N ALA A 165 -8.53 -14.10 7.54
CA ALA A 165 -9.46 -14.73 8.46
C ALA A 165 -9.91 -16.12 7.97
N ALA A 166 -10.01 -16.29 6.65
CA ALA A 166 -10.40 -17.53 5.99
C ALA A 166 -9.25 -18.50 5.71
N LEU A 167 -8.01 -18.15 6.09
CA LEU A 167 -6.88 -19.09 6.02
C LEU A 167 -6.95 -20.10 7.17
N VAL A 168 -7.92 -21.02 7.09
CA VAL A 168 -8.18 -22.05 8.10
C VAL A 168 -7.18 -23.19 7.93
N PRO A 169 -6.39 -23.55 8.96
CA PRO A 169 -5.47 -24.67 8.90
C PRO A 169 -6.18 -26.01 8.66
N ARG A 170 -5.57 -26.96 7.94
CA ARG A 170 -6.16 -28.29 7.69
C ARG A 170 -6.60 -29.00 8.97
N ALA A 171 -5.77 -28.93 10.01
CA ALA A 171 -6.09 -29.56 11.30
C ALA A 171 -7.40 -29.02 11.90
N GLU A 172 -7.74 -27.76 11.65
CA GLU A 172 -8.98 -27.14 12.14
C GLU A 172 -10.18 -27.52 11.25
N LEU A 173 -9.97 -27.71 9.94
CA LEU A 173 -11.01 -28.18 9.00
C LEU A 173 -11.38 -29.66 9.20
N GLU A 174 -10.38 -30.50 9.53
CA GLU A 174 -10.56 -31.93 9.77
C GLU A 174 -11.01 -32.23 11.21
N GLY A 175 -10.90 -31.25 12.12
CA GLY A 175 -11.32 -31.37 13.52
C GLY A 175 -12.84 -31.28 13.70
N GLU A 176 -13.31 -31.60 14.91
CA GLU A 176 -14.72 -31.47 15.24
C GLU A 176 -15.08 -30.05 15.69
N MET A 177 -16.33 -29.64 15.47
CA MET A 177 -16.81 -28.33 15.96
C MET A 177 -16.74 -28.28 17.48
N GLY A 178 -15.91 -27.37 18.00
CA GLY A 178 -15.68 -27.21 19.45
C GLY A 178 -14.29 -27.65 19.89
N ASP A 179 -13.49 -28.25 19.01
CA ASP A 179 -12.10 -28.58 19.31
C ASP A 179 -11.26 -27.32 19.60
N ALA A 180 -10.54 -27.34 20.72
CA ALA A 180 -9.73 -26.21 21.14
C ALA A 180 -8.38 -26.18 20.40
N MET A 181 -8.37 -25.61 19.20
CA MET A 181 -7.13 -25.41 18.40
C MET A 181 -6.58 -23.98 18.57
N VAL A 182 -5.98 -23.71 19.73
CA VAL A 182 -5.52 -22.35 20.05
C VAL A 182 -4.29 -21.93 19.22
N GLY A 183 -4.47 -20.90 18.40
CA GLY A 183 -3.36 -20.18 17.76
C GLY A 183 -2.69 -20.89 16.58
N VAL A 184 -3.33 -21.92 16.01
CA VAL A 184 -2.79 -22.67 14.86
C VAL A 184 -2.64 -21.75 13.64
N GLN A 185 -3.65 -20.94 13.33
CA GLN A 185 -3.60 -19.94 12.25
C GLN A 185 -2.46 -18.92 12.43
N ALA A 186 -2.24 -18.44 13.66
CA ALA A 186 -1.16 -17.48 13.94
C ALA A 186 0.24 -18.10 13.74
N ARG A 187 0.41 -19.38 14.06
CA ARG A 187 1.65 -20.13 13.80
C ARG A 187 1.89 -20.34 12.31
N LEU A 188 0.84 -20.73 11.57
CA LEU A 188 0.87 -20.88 10.12
C LEU A 188 1.32 -19.57 9.45
N MET A 189 0.65 -18.46 9.76
CA MET A 189 1.00 -17.13 9.24
C MET A 189 2.44 -16.74 9.57
N SER A 190 2.89 -16.98 10.81
CA SER A 190 4.27 -16.67 11.23
C SER A 190 5.31 -17.48 10.44
N GLN A 191 5.03 -18.75 10.15
CA GLN A 191 5.90 -19.60 9.36
C GLN A 191 5.93 -19.18 7.88
N ALA A 192 4.76 -18.97 7.29
CA ALA A 192 4.64 -18.58 5.89
C ALA A 192 5.31 -17.22 5.62
N LEU A 193 5.01 -16.19 6.41
CA LEU A 193 5.57 -14.85 6.20
C LEU A 193 7.11 -14.82 6.31
N ARG A 194 7.70 -15.65 7.19
CA ARG A 194 9.16 -15.82 7.26
C ARG A 194 9.76 -16.37 5.97
N LYS A 195 9.10 -17.33 5.32
CA LYS A 195 9.53 -17.89 4.03
C LYS A 195 9.32 -16.90 2.88
N LEU A 196 8.15 -16.27 2.84
CA LEU A 196 7.72 -15.41 1.74
C LEU A 196 8.52 -14.11 1.64
N THR A 197 8.89 -13.48 2.76
CA THR A 197 9.51 -12.14 2.77
C THR A 197 10.75 -12.04 1.87
N GLY A 198 11.62 -13.05 1.91
CA GLY A 198 12.82 -13.07 1.08
C GLY A 198 12.52 -13.27 -0.41
N ALA A 199 11.51 -14.09 -0.73
CA ALA A 199 11.08 -14.33 -2.11
C ALA A 199 10.42 -13.08 -2.71
N ILE A 200 9.48 -12.48 -1.98
CA ILE A 200 8.76 -11.25 -2.34
C ILE A 200 9.73 -10.11 -2.69
N SER A 201 10.76 -9.91 -1.87
CA SER A 201 11.74 -8.84 -2.12
C SER A 201 12.55 -9.07 -3.40
N LYS A 202 12.77 -10.33 -3.80
CA LYS A 202 13.53 -10.69 -5.01
C LYS A 202 12.66 -10.64 -6.26
N SER A 203 11.43 -11.16 -6.20
CA SER A 203 10.52 -11.16 -7.36
C SER A 203 9.84 -9.82 -7.61
N LYS A 204 9.94 -8.86 -6.68
CA LYS A 204 9.24 -7.56 -6.74
C LYS A 204 7.71 -7.67 -6.74
N THR A 205 7.15 -8.85 -6.47
CA THR A 205 5.71 -9.07 -6.27
C THR A 205 5.18 -8.26 -5.09
N ILE A 206 4.02 -7.64 -5.25
CA ILE A 206 3.25 -7.06 -4.15
C ILE A 206 2.34 -8.15 -3.61
N LEU A 207 2.45 -8.46 -2.32
CA LEU A 207 1.55 -9.40 -1.65
C LEU A 207 0.57 -8.62 -0.77
N ILE A 208 -0.70 -8.61 -1.15
CA ILE A 208 -1.78 -7.94 -0.43
C ILE A 208 -2.55 -8.98 0.35
N PHE A 209 -2.69 -8.76 1.65
CA PHE A 209 -3.62 -9.50 2.49
C PHE A 209 -4.81 -8.60 2.82
N THR A 210 -6.03 -9.06 2.55
CA THR A 210 -7.21 -8.47 3.18
C THR A 210 -7.39 -9.10 4.56
N ASN A 211 -7.94 -8.34 5.50
CA ASN A 211 -8.19 -8.85 6.84
C ASN A 211 -9.42 -8.22 7.48
N GLN A 212 -10.06 -8.98 8.37
CA GLN A 212 -11.22 -8.51 9.10
C GLN A 212 -10.79 -7.90 10.45
N ILE A 213 -11.66 -7.07 11.03
CA ILE A 213 -11.50 -6.62 12.41
C ILE A 213 -12.16 -7.64 13.35
N ARG A 214 -11.50 -7.92 14.47
CA ARG A 214 -12.03 -8.64 15.63
C ARG A 214 -11.81 -7.79 16.87
N GLN A 215 -12.58 -8.06 17.93
CA GLN A 215 -12.37 -7.41 19.23
C GLN A 215 -11.69 -8.37 20.19
N LYS A 216 -10.68 -7.88 20.91
CA LYS A 216 -10.04 -8.63 22.00
C LYS A 216 -10.90 -8.51 23.25
N ILE A 217 -11.47 -9.64 23.68
CA ILE A 217 -12.26 -9.72 24.91
C ILE A 217 -11.38 -9.35 26.12
N GLY A 218 -11.92 -8.57 27.05
CA GLY A 218 -11.27 -8.21 28.32
C GLY A 218 -10.38 -6.97 28.28
N VAL A 219 -10.35 -6.21 27.18
CA VAL A 219 -9.67 -4.91 27.12
C VAL A 219 -10.59 -3.82 27.67
N MET A 220 -10.29 -3.30 28.87
CA MET A 220 -11.06 -2.22 29.52
C MET A 220 -10.53 -0.81 29.18
N PHE A 221 -9.35 -0.69 28.60
CA PHE A 221 -8.72 0.60 28.25
C PHE A 221 -7.95 0.51 26.92
N GLY A 222 -8.07 1.52 26.07
CA GLY A 222 -7.45 1.57 24.74
C GLY A 222 -8.33 1.00 23.63
N ASN A 223 -7.76 0.79 22.43
CA ASN A 223 -8.48 0.23 21.29
C ASN A 223 -8.54 -1.31 21.40
N PRO A 224 -9.74 -1.93 21.52
CA PRO A 224 -9.89 -3.39 21.60
C PRO A 224 -9.75 -4.09 20.24
N GLU A 225 -9.69 -3.35 19.12
CA GLU A 225 -9.62 -3.92 17.78
C GLU A 225 -8.28 -4.64 17.52
N THR A 226 -8.39 -5.83 16.92
CA THR A 226 -7.26 -6.62 16.45
C THR A 226 -7.60 -7.27 15.11
N THR A 227 -6.59 -7.87 14.47
CA THR A 227 -6.74 -8.59 13.20
C THR A 227 -6.43 -10.08 13.40
N PRO A 228 -7.15 -10.99 12.71
CA PRO A 228 -6.84 -12.42 12.61
C PRO A 228 -5.42 -12.71 12.08
N GLY A 229 -4.96 -13.96 12.26
CA GLY A 229 -3.62 -14.39 11.82
C GLY A 229 -2.45 -14.03 12.76
N GLY A 230 -2.74 -13.54 13.97
CA GLY A 230 -1.75 -13.18 14.97
C GLY A 230 -0.99 -11.88 14.64
N LEU A 231 0.16 -11.68 15.29
CA LEU A 231 0.93 -10.42 15.16
C LEU A 231 1.90 -10.42 13.97
N ALA A 232 2.21 -11.57 13.38
CA ALA A 232 3.23 -11.68 12.34
C ALA A 232 2.96 -10.75 11.17
N LEU A 233 1.73 -10.77 10.63
CA LEU A 233 1.36 -9.91 9.51
C LEU A 233 1.55 -8.42 9.82
N LYS A 234 1.25 -7.99 11.05
CA LYS A 234 1.47 -6.61 11.49
C LYS A 234 2.93 -6.20 11.41
N PHE A 235 3.87 -7.10 11.72
CA PHE A 235 5.31 -6.81 11.69
C PHE A 235 5.92 -6.89 10.28
N PHE A 236 5.55 -7.92 9.51
CA PHE A 236 6.05 -8.16 8.16
C PHE A 236 5.50 -7.17 7.13
N SER A 237 4.25 -6.70 7.28
CA SER A 237 3.67 -5.69 6.40
C SER A 237 4.51 -4.42 6.37
N SER A 238 4.80 -3.91 5.17
CA SER A 238 5.44 -2.59 4.99
C SER A 238 4.41 -1.47 5.03
N VAL A 239 3.21 -1.74 4.54
CA VAL A 239 2.08 -0.81 4.57
C VAL A 239 0.90 -1.52 5.23
N ARG A 240 0.20 -0.81 6.12
CA ARG A 240 -1.08 -1.27 6.69
C ARG A 240 -2.10 -0.16 6.52
N MET A 241 -3.26 -0.51 6.01
CA MET A 241 -4.37 0.39 5.69
C MET A 241 -5.62 -0.04 6.45
N ASP A 242 -6.16 0.87 7.26
CA ASP A 242 -7.46 0.72 7.95
C ASP A 242 -8.52 1.41 7.09
N ILE A 243 -9.37 0.63 6.41
CA ILE A 243 -10.42 1.15 5.53
C ILE A 243 -11.80 1.02 6.19
N ARG A 244 -12.55 2.11 6.19
CA ARG A 244 -13.89 2.21 6.78
C ARG A 244 -14.83 2.96 5.86
N ARG A 245 -16.08 2.48 5.76
CA ARG A 245 -17.18 3.26 5.20
C ARG A 245 -17.58 4.33 6.22
N ILE A 246 -17.60 5.60 5.81
CA ILE A 246 -17.95 6.73 6.66
C ILE A 246 -19.30 7.35 6.30
N GLU A 247 -19.72 7.25 5.03
CA GLU A 247 -20.98 7.82 4.57
C GLU A 247 -21.60 6.97 3.46
N THR A 248 -22.92 7.04 3.31
CA THR A 248 -23.66 6.46 2.18
C THR A 248 -24.09 7.57 1.25
N LEU A 249 -23.76 7.46 -0.04
CA LEU A 249 -24.09 8.46 -1.05
C LEU A 249 -25.43 8.10 -1.68
N LYS A 250 -26.31 9.10 -1.82
CA LYS A 250 -27.66 8.93 -2.37
C LYS A 250 -27.95 9.96 -3.45
N ASP A 251 -28.73 9.54 -4.44
CA ASP A 251 -29.41 10.42 -5.39
C ASP A 251 -30.93 10.24 -5.21
N GLY A 252 -31.58 11.24 -4.62
CA GLY A 252 -32.94 11.09 -4.10
C GLY A 252 -33.03 9.96 -3.06
N ASP A 253 -33.82 8.93 -3.38
CA ASP A 253 -34.01 7.74 -2.53
C ASP A 253 -33.05 6.58 -2.87
N GLU A 254 -32.34 6.66 -4.01
CA GLU A 254 -31.46 5.59 -4.48
C GLU A 254 -30.06 5.70 -3.87
N VAL A 255 -29.51 4.58 -3.38
CA VAL A 255 -28.13 4.51 -2.90
C VAL A 255 -27.20 4.29 -4.09
N ILE A 256 -26.46 5.32 -4.47
CA ILE A 256 -25.57 5.31 -5.65
C ILE A 256 -24.14 4.90 -5.31
N GLY A 257 -23.76 4.92 -4.03
CA GLY A 257 -22.41 4.58 -3.60
C GLY A 257 -22.18 4.87 -2.12
N SER A 258 -20.90 5.00 -1.75
CA SER A 258 -20.51 5.30 -0.37
C SER A 258 -19.16 5.99 -0.30
N ARG A 259 -18.97 6.85 0.70
CA ARG A 259 -17.69 7.47 1.01
C ARG A 259 -16.89 6.58 1.95
N HIS A 260 -15.62 6.39 1.64
CA HIS A 260 -14.70 5.56 2.41
C HIS A 260 -13.51 6.37 2.87
N ARG A 261 -13.03 6.06 4.08
CA ARG A 261 -11.84 6.62 4.69
C ARG A 261 -10.82 5.51 4.88
N VAL A 262 -9.61 5.74 4.36
CA VAL A 262 -8.44 4.88 4.54
C VAL A 262 -7.41 5.60 5.39
N ARG A 263 -7.05 5.01 6.53
CA ARG A 263 -5.93 5.48 7.35
C ARG A 263 -4.71 4.60 7.13
N VAL A 264 -3.58 5.21 6.76
CA VAL A 264 -2.29 4.51 6.62
C VAL A 264 -1.65 4.35 8.00
N VAL A 265 -2.06 3.30 8.74
CA VAL A 265 -1.61 3.08 10.13
C VAL A 265 -0.16 2.61 10.25
N LYS A 266 0.40 2.06 9.17
CA LYS A 266 1.82 1.71 9.08
C LYS A 266 2.34 2.02 7.68
N ASN A 267 3.51 2.64 7.62
CA ASN A 267 4.19 2.91 6.36
C ASN A 267 5.72 2.86 6.60
N LYS A 268 6.41 1.93 5.91
CA LYS A 268 7.87 1.78 5.97
C LYS A 268 8.60 2.50 4.81
N VAL A 269 7.86 3.12 3.88
CA VAL A 269 8.42 3.74 2.67
C VAL A 269 8.18 5.26 2.62
N ALA A 270 7.23 5.77 3.40
CA ALA A 270 6.99 7.19 3.62
C ALA A 270 6.45 7.43 5.05
N PRO A 271 6.26 8.69 5.48
CA PRO A 271 5.64 9.00 6.78
C PRO A 271 4.24 8.35 6.92
N PRO A 272 3.95 7.64 8.03
CA PRO A 272 2.65 7.04 8.29
C PRO A 272 1.62 8.06 8.81
N LEU A 273 0.43 7.57 9.14
CA LEU A 273 -0.68 8.30 9.79
C LEU A 273 -1.37 9.36 8.93
N ARG A 274 -1.20 9.30 7.62
CA ARG A 274 -2.04 10.04 6.67
C ARG A 274 -3.39 9.34 6.49
N VAL A 275 -4.39 10.13 6.16
CA VAL A 275 -5.76 9.70 5.88
C VAL A 275 -6.08 10.09 4.44
N ALA A 276 -6.77 9.20 3.73
CA ALA A 276 -7.34 9.45 2.42
C ALA A 276 -8.82 9.12 2.44
N GLU A 277 -9.62 9.96 1.82
CA GLU A 277 -11.03 9.75 1.59
C GLU A 277 -11.33 9.73 0.09
N PHE A 278 -12.28 8.89 -0.29
CA PHE A 278 -12.73 8.75 -1.66
C PHE A 278 -14.07 8.03 -1.72
N ASP A 279 -14.78 8.24 -2.83
CA ASP A 279 -16.07 7.63 -3.09
C ASP A 279 -15.88 6.27 -3.79
N ILE A 280 -16.63 5.26 -3.35
CA ILE A 280 -16.82 3.98 -4.04
C ILE A 280 -18.25 3.96 -4.56
N MET A 281 -18.39 4.05 -5.88
CA MET A 281 -19.64 4.05 -6.63
C MET A 281 -20.06 2.62 -7.00
N ASN A 282 -21.36 2.44 -7.21
CA ASN A 282 -21.92 1.14 -7.61
C ASN A 282 -21.59 0.78 -9.06
N ASP A 283 -21.38 1.76 -9.93
CA ASP A 283 -21.21 1.59 -11.38
C ASP A 283 -19.75 1.60 -11.87
N GLU A 284 -18.79 2.10 -11.09
CA GLU A 284 -17.37 2.18 -11.50
C GLU A 284 -16.35 1.82 -10.41
N GLY A 285 -16.80 1.53 -9.18
CA GLY A 285 -15.89 1.34 -8.04
C GLY A 285 -15.34 2.68 -7.52
N ILE A 286 -14.06 2.77 -7.20
CA ILE A 286 -13.40 4.00 -6.75
C ILE A 286 -13.52 5.08 -7.84
N SER A 287 -14.18 6.18 -7.50
CA SER A 287 -14.39 7.32 -8.38
C SER A 287 -13.10 8.10 -8.62
N LYS A 288 -12.46 7.87 -9.77
CA LYS A 288 -11.22 8.57 -10.15
C LYS A 288 -11.45 10.07 -10.32
N THR A 289 -12.54 10.46 -10.99
CA THR A 289 -12.86 11.88 -11.24
C THR A 289 -13.29 12.60 -9.96
N GLY A 290 -14.02 11.92 -9.07
CA GLY A 290 -14.36 12.45 -7.74
C GLY A 290 -13.10 12.73 -6.92
N GLY A 291 -12.18 11.77 -6.85
CA GLY A 291 -10.91 11.97 -6.15
C GLY A 291 -10.05 13.10 -6.74
N LEU A 292 -10.05 13.29 -8.07
CA LEU A 292 -9.34 14.41 -8.70
C LEU A 292 -9.95 15.77 -8.35
N LEU A 293 -11.29 15.86 -8.23
CA LEU A 293 -11.96 17.09 -7.83
C LEU A 293 -11.69 17.42 -6.38
N ASP A 294 -11.83 16.44 -5.48
CA ASP A 294 -11.67 16.66 -4.04
C ASP A 294 -10.25 17.12 -3.73
N VAL A 295 -9.25 16.33 -4.15
CA VAL A 295 -7.84 16.66 -3.98
C VAL A 295 -7.46 17.93 -4.75
N GLY A 296 -7.98 18.11 -5.96
CA GLY A 296 -7.73 19.30 -6.77
C GLY A 296 -8.24 20.58 -6.10
N THR A 297 -9.38 20.51 -5.41
CA THR A 297 -9.98 21.62 -4.66
C THR A 297 -9.17 21.92 -3.41
N GLU A 298 -8.82 20.90 -2.61
CA GLU A 298 -7.98 21.05 -1.42
C GLU A 298 -6.61 21.68 -1.74
N MET A 299 -6.04 21.36 -2.90
CA MET A 299 -4.75 21.88 -3.34
C MET A 299 -4.84 23.25 -4.05
N GLY A 300 -6.05 23.78 -4.23
CA GLY A 300 -6.31 25.04 -4.94
C GLY A 300 -6.00 24.99 -6.44
N ILE A 301 -5.98 23.79 -7.03
CA ILE A 301 -5.80 23.58 -8.48
C ILE A 301 -7.14 23.74 -9.20
N VAL A 302 -8.21 23.24 -8.57
CA VAL A 302 -9.60 23.45 -8.96
C VAL A 302 -10.19 24.48 -8.00
N VAL A 303 -10.86 25.50 -8.53
CA VAL A 303 -11.45 26.57 -7.72
C VAL A 303 -12.93 26.30 -7.55
N LYS A 304 -13.41 26.22 -6.30
CA LYS A 304 -14.82 26.09 -5.97
C LYS A 304 -15.36 27.45 -5.52
N ASN A 305 -16.26 28.04 -6.31
CA ASN A 305 -16.96 29.29 -5.99
C ASN A 305 -18.44 28.99 -5.73
N GLY A 306 -18.83 28.86 -4.46
CA GLY A 306 -20.15 28.37 -4.08
C GLY A 306 -20.38 26.96 -4.61
N ALA A 307 -21.40 26.77 -5.45
CA ALA A 307 -21.69 25.49 -6.09
C ALA A 307 -20.91 25.26 -7.40
N PHE A 308 -20.15 26.24 -7.91
CA PHE A 308 -19.49 26.15 -9.22
C PHE A 308 -18.04 25.68 -9.09
N TYR A 309 -17.67 24.68 -9.89
CA TYR A 309 -16.29 24.21 -10.04
C TYR A 309 -15.66 24.85 -11.29
N LYS A 310 -14.44 25.39 -11.13
CA LYS A 310 -13.68 26.03 -12.20
C LYS A 310 -12.27 25.50 -12.30
N TYR A 311 -11.74 25.46 -13.52
CA TYR A 311 -10.36 25.10 -13.80
C TYR A 311 -9.80 26.03 -14.88
N ALA A 312 -8.64 26.62 -14.63
CA ALA A 312 -7.98 27.56 -15.55
C ALA A 312 -8.92 28.68 -16.06
N ASP A 313 -9.69 29.29 -15.14
CA ASP A 313 -10.70 30.34 -15.38
C ASP A 313 -11.94 29.93 -16.18
N GLU A 314 -11.99 28.68 -16.69
CA GLU A 314 -13.18 28.10 -17.31
C GLU A 314 -14.08 27.43 -16.26
N THR A 315 -15.39 27.59 -16.43
CA THR A 315 -16.38 26.95 -15.54
C THR A 315 -16.63 25.53 -16.03
N MET A 316 -16.34 24.54 -15.18
CA MET A 316 -16.53 23.13 -15.50
C MET A 316 -18.01 22.75 -15.39
N ALA A 317 -18.59 22.96 -14.20
CA ALA A 317 -19.99 22.63 -13.91
C ALA A 317 -20.47 23.24 -12.60
N GLN A 318 -21.79 23.19 -12.38
CA GLN A 318 -22.43 23.45 -11.09
C GLN A 318 -22.70 22.12 -10.37
N GLY A 319 -22.15 21.97 -9.17
CA GLY A 319 -22.26 20.75 -8.35
C GLY A 319 -21.18 19.71 -8.65
N LYS A 320 -20.89 18.87 -7.64
CA LYS A 320 -19.82 17.86 -7.70
C LYS A 320 -20.09 16.79 -8.77
N GLU A 321 -21.31 16.27 -8.84
CA GLU A 321 -21.66 15.20 -9.80
C GLU A 321 -21.54 15.67 -11.26
N ALA A 322 -22.03 16.86 -11.58
CA ALA A 322 -21.87 17.42 -12.92
C ALA A 322 -20.38 17.67 -13.27
N ALA A 323 -19.56 18.09 -12.30
CA ALA A 323 -18.13 18.26 -12.50
C ALA A 323 -17.40 16.91 -12.74
N LYS A 324 -17.86 15.83 -12.09
CA LYS A 324 -17.34 14.47 -12.34
C LYS A 324 -17.63 14.03 -13.78
N VAL A 325 -18.85 14.27 -14.27
CA VAL A 325 -19.24 13.97 -15.65
C VAL A 325 -18.39 14.79 -16.63
N PHE A 326 -18.22 16.09 -16.40
CA PHE A 326 -17.36 16.94 -17.22
C PHE A 326 -15.93 16.40 -17.34
N LEU A 327 -15.32 15.95 -16.23
CA LEU A 327 -13.98 15.35 -16.26
C LEU A 327 -13.97 14.03 -17.04
N LYS A 328 -15.00 13.19 -16.89
CA LYS A 328 -15.12 11.92 -17.62
C LYS A 328 -15.19 12.15 -19.14
N GLU A 329 -15.89 13.19 -19.56
CA GLU A 329 -16.02 13.60 -20.97
C GLU A 329 -14.78 14.33 -21.51
N ASN A 330 -13.93 14.88 -20.63
CA ASN A 330 -12.74 15.65 -21.00
C ASN A 330 -11.44 15.04 -20.43
N PRO A 331 -10.98 13.85 -20.90
CA PRO A 331 -9.81 13.16 -20.36
C PRO A 331 -8.51 13.97 -20.40
N LYS A 332 -8.37 14.90 -21.35
CA LYS A 332 -7.21 15.80 -21.45
C LYS A 332 -7.12 16.70 -20.21
N VAL A 333 -8.24 17.27 -19.78
CA VAL A 333 -8.32 18.13 -18.59
C VAL A 333 -8.06 17.32 -17.33
N SER A 334 -8.67 16.12 -17.21
CA SER A 334 -8.42 15.22 -16.07
C SER A 334 -6.94 14.86 -15.94
N SER A 335 -6.27 14.56 -17.06
CA SER A 335 -4.85 14.21 -17.07
C SER A 335 -3.97 15.40 -16.69
N GLU A 336 -4.33 16.62 -17.11
CA GLU A 336 -3.62 17.83 -16.73
C GLU A 336 -3.76 18.14 -15.23
N ILE A 337 -4.97 18.01 -14.68
CA ILE A 337 -5.23 18.16 -13.24
C ILE A 337 -4.44 17.11 -12.45
N GLU A 338 -4.51 15.83 -12.85
CA GLU A 338 -3.76 14.75 -12.20
C GLU A 338 -2.25 15.05 -12.21
N LYS A 339 -1.72 15.52 -13.33
CA LYS A 339 -0.31 15.89 -13.47
C LYS A 339 0.05 17.03 -12.51
N LYS A 340 -0.74 18.12 -12.46
CA LYS A 340 -0.52 19.25 -11.55
C LYS A 340 -0.58 18.82 -10.08
N ILE A 341 -1.49 17.93 -9.72
CA ILE A 341 -1.58 17.36 -8.36
C ILE A 341 -0.28 16.62 -8.01
N ARG A 342 0.19 15.72 -8.90
CA ARG A 342 1.41 14.94 -8.67
C ARG A 342 2.68 15.81 -8.66
N GLU A 343 2.77 16.83 -9.50
CA GLU A 343 3.89 17.78 -9.53
C GLU A 343 3.94 18.65 -8.27
N ALA A 344 2.78 19.13 -7.79
CA ALA A 344 2.70 19.90 -6.56
C ALA A 344 3.20 19.11 -5.33
N LEU A 345 3.01 17.79 -5.33
CA LEU A 345 3.57 16.89 -4.31
C LEU A 345 5.11 16.81 -4.38
N LEU A 346 5.66 16.67 -5.59
CA LEU A 346 7.12 16.63 -5.81
C LEU A 346 7.81 17.96 -5.45
N ALA A 347 7.11 19.07 -5.64
CA ALA A 347 7.59 20.42 -5.29
C ALA A 347 7.56 20.71 -3.77
N GLY A 348 7.11 19.76 -2.94
CA GLY A 348 7.17 19.89 -1.48
C GLY A 348 6.09 20.80 -0.87
N LYS A 349 4.98 21.07 -1.58
CA LYS A 349 3.81 21.69 -0.94
C LYS A 349 3.37 20.81 0.23
N LYS A 350 3.03 21.44 1.37
CA LYS A 350 2.46 20.73 2.53
C LYS A 350 1.13 20.13 2.09
N VAL A 351 1.10 18.81 2.04
CA VAL A 351 -0.11 18.04 1.79
C VAL A 351 -0.87 17.97 3.12
N PRO A 352 -2.18 18.22 3.13
CA PRO A 352 -3.03 17.98 4.29
C PRO A 352 -2.81 16.56 4.85
N LYS A 353 -2.98 16.40 6.17
CA LYS A 353 -2.90 15.05 6.78
C LYS A 353 -4.07 14.17 6.37
N GLU A 354 -5.18 14.80 5.99
CA GLU A 354 -6.42 14.19 5.53
C GLU A 354 -6.64 14.69 4.10
N LEU A 355 -6.72 13.76 3.16
CA LEU A 355 -6.77 14.03 1.73
C LEU A 355 -8.09 13.55 1.15
N GLY A 356 -8.71 14.38 0.33
CA GLY A 356 -10.02 14.09 -0.24
C GLY A 356 -11.16 14.20 0.79
N GLU A 357 -10.98 14.95 1.87
CA GLU A 357 -12.03 15.27 2.83
C GLU A 357 -12.98 16.32 2.22
N ASN A 358 -14.29 16.06 2.27
CA ASN A 358 -15.26 17.08 1.91
C ASN A 358 -15.37 18.03 3.10
N THR A 359 -14.58 19.10 3.11
CA THR A 359 -14.85 20.22 4.00
C THR A 359 -16.08 20.98 3.49
N GLU A 360 -17.26 20.49 3.83
CA GLU A 360 -18.47 21.32 3.85
C GLU A 360 -18.51 22.15 5.14
N GLU A 361 -17.50 22.98 5.37
CA GLU A 361 -17.53 24.03 6.39
C GLU A 361 -16.83 25.28 5.85
N GLU A 362 -17.61 26.13 5.17
CA GLU A 362 -17.81 27.55 5.51
C GLU A 362 -19.13 28.05 4.91
#